data_AF-A0A1C6EJM8-F1
#
_entry.id   AF-A0A1C6EJM8-F1
#
_cell.length_a   1.000
_cell.length_b   1.000
_cell.length_c   1.000
_cell.angle_alpha   90.00
_cell.angle_beta   90.00
_cell.angle_gamma   90.00
#
_symmetry.space_group_name_H-M   'P 1'
#
loop_
_entity.id
_entity.type
_entity.pdbx_description
1 polymer ?
#
loop_
_entity_poly.entity_id
_entity_poly.type
_entity_poly.pdbx_seq_one_letter_code
_entity_poly.pdbx_strand_id
1 'polypeptide(L)'
;MEVREIYKISDMIHKAAGWKKENVFLFLNTIFWAVLAFVIGVAAFTLITGTIAGHGVSLFCITGYAGMIIGFFGGSYYLYRKE
;
A
#
# COMPACT_ATOMS: atom_id res chain seq x y z
N MET A 1 -8.43 -1.16 -7.68
CA MET A 1 -9.27 -1.51 -6.50
C MET A 1 -9.68 -0.21 -5.84
N GLU A 2 -10.98 0.06 -5.69
CA GLU A 2 -11.42 1.29 -5.01
C GLU A 2 -11.19 1.19 -3.50
N VAL A 3 -10.89 2.31 -2.82
CA VAL A 3 -10.71 2.39 -1.36
C VAL A 3 -11.92 1.82 -0.59
N ARG A 4 -13.12 1.89 -1.18
CA ARG A 4 -14.34 1.27 -0.65
C ARG A 4 -14.28 -0.26 -0.57
N GLU A 5 -13.62 -0.92 -1.52
CA GLU A 5 -13.47 -2.38 -1.53
C GLU A 5 -12.53 -2.83 -0.41
N ILE A 6 -11.42 -2.11 -0.19
CA ILE A 6 -10.50 -2.34 0.92
C ILE A 6 -11.22 -2.20 2.27
N TYR A 7 -12.13 -1.23 2.38
CA TYR A 7 -12.94 -1.03 3.59
C TYR A 7 -13.97 -2.15 3.83
N LYS A 8 -14.54 -2.76 2.78
CA LYS A 8 -15.42 -3.94 2.91
C LYS A 8 -14.64 -5.18 3.34
N ILE A 9 -13.48 -5.42 2.75
CA ILE A 9 -12.58 -6.53 3.13
C ILE A 9 -12.13 -6.36 4.60
N SER A 10 -11.83 -5.13 5.00
CA SER A 10 -11.53 -4.81 6.38
C SER A 10 -12.70 -5.09 7.33
N ASP A 11 -13.95 -4.86 6.93
CA ASP A 11 -15.13 -5.22 7.73
C ASP A 11 -15.27 -6.74 7.92
N MET A 12 -15.03 -7.51 6.85
CA MET A 12 -15.03 -8.97 6.92
C MET A 12 -13.94 -9.50 7.85
N ILE A 13 -12.71 -8.96 7.77
CA ILE A 13 -11.59 -9.38 8.60
C ILE A 13 -11.78 -8.92 10.05
N HIS A 14 -12.33 -7.72 10.29
CA HIS A 14 -12.71 -7.29 11.63
C HIS A 14 -13.70 -8.26 12.28
N LYS A 15 -14.75 -8.65 11.54
CA LYS A 15 -15.74 -9.63 12.02
C LYS A 15 -15.14 -11.02 12.27
N ALA A 16 -14.16 -11.43 11.47
CA ALA A 16 -13.52 -12.74 11.61
C ALA A 16 -12.45 -12.79 12.72
N ALA A 17 -11.69 -11.71 12.92
CA ALA A 17 -10.54 -11.68 13.82
C ALA A 17 -10.77 -10.89 15.12
N GLY A 18 -11.84 -10.09 15.21
CA GLY A 18 -12.13 -9.21 16.35
C GLY A 18 -11.26 -7.94 16.42
N TRP A 19 -10.43 -7.68 15.41
CA TRP A 19 -9.46 -6.57 15.39
C TRP A 19 -10.08 -5.26 14.96
N LYS A 20 -9.78 -4.13 15.62
CA LYS A 20 -10.35 -2.81 15.29
C LYS A 20 -10.32 -2.55 13.77
N LYS A 21 -11.51 -2.30 13.18
CA LYS A 21 -11.71 -2.17 11.73
C LYS A 21 -10.77 -1.13 11.09
N GLU A 22 -10.58 0.01 11.76
CA GLU A 22 -9.66 1.06 11.32
C GLU A 22 -8.22 0.54 11.12
N ASN A 23 -7.72 -0.26 12.07
CA ASN A 23 -6.36 -0.79 12.03
C ASN A 23 -6.19 -1.79 10.87
N VAL A 24 -7.21 -2.63 10.64
CA VAL A 24 -7.23 -3.58 9.53
C VAL A 24 -7.28 -2.84 8.19
N PHE A 25 -8.08 -1.80 8.08
CA PHE A 25 -8.15 -0.97 6.88
C PHE A 25 -6.81 -0.28 6.60
N LEU A 26 -6.19 0.34 7.61
CA LEU A 26 -4.89 1.00 7.47
C LEU A 26 -3.81 0.01 7.01
N PHE A 27 -3.79 -1.18 7.60
CA PHE A 27 -2.84 -2.22 7.23
C PHE A 27 -3.00 -2.65 5.77
N LEU A 28 -4.22 -2.98 5.35
CA LEU A 28 -4.51 -3.37 3.97
C LEU A 28 -4.22 -2.26 2.97
N ASN A 29 -4.59 -1.02 3.30
CA ASN A 29 -4.33 0.14 2.45
C ASN A 29 -2.82 0.40 2.30
N THR A 30 -2.06 0.26 3.39
CA THR A 30 -0.60 0.42 3.38
C THR A 30 0.08 -0.64 2.52
N ILE A 31 -0.30 -1.91 2.67
CA ILE A 31 0.23 -3.01 1.85
C ILE A 31 -0.13 -2.81 0.38
N PHE A 32 -1.38 -2.46 0.09
CA PHE A 32 -1.84 -2.25 -1.27
C PHE A 32 -1.01 -1.17 -1.98
N TRP A 33 -0.80 -0.02 -1.33
CA TRP A 33 0.01 1.06 -1.89
C TRP A 33 1.50 0.72 -1.97
N ALA A 34 2.05 -0.02 -1.00
CA ALA A 34 3.43 -0.48 -1.05
C ALA A 34 3.68 -1.41 -2.25
N VAL A 35 2.80 -2.39 -2.48
CA VAL A 35 2.89 -3.31 -3.62
C VAL A 35 2.68 -2.57 -4.93
N LEU A 36 1.70 -1.66 -5.00
CA LEU A 36 1.43 -0.89 -6.20
C LEU A 36 2.59 0.03 -6.58
N ALA A 37 3.17 0.75 -5.61
CA ALA A 37 4.35 1.59 -5.81
C ALA A 37 5.57 0.76 -6.23
N PHE A 38 5.74 -0.44 -5.66
CA PHE A 38 6.81 -1.36 -6.06
C PHE A 38 6.67 -1.83 -7.51
N VAL A 39 5.48 -2.26 -7.94
CA VAL A 39 5.22 -2.70 -9.32
C VAL A 39 5.47 -1.56 -10.31
N ILE A 40 4.96 -0.37 -10.03
CA ILE A 40 5.17 0.81 -10.88
C ILE A 40 6.66 1.20 -10.92
N GLY A 41 7.33 1.17 -9.76
CA GLY A 41 8.74 1.53 -9.66
C GLY A 41 9.65 0.57 -10.39
N VAL A 42 9.41 -0.74 -10.28
CA VAL A 42 10.13 -1.75 -11.07
C VAL A 42 9.86 -1.53 -12.57
N ALA A 43 8.60 -1.39 -12.99
CA ALA A 43 8.26 -1.18 -14.40
C ALA A 43 8.93 0.08 -14.98
N ALA A 44 8.81 1.23 -14.30
CA ALA A 44 9.41 2.48 -14.72
C ALA A 44 10.94 2.40 -14.80
N PHE A 45 11.58 1.78 -13.81
CA PHE A 45 13.03 1.63 -13.82
C PHE A 45 13.49 0.71 -14.96
N THR A 46 12.81 -0.41 -15.17
CA THR A 46 13.14 -1.34 -16.27
C THR A 46 13.03 -0.65 -17.64
N LEU A 47 12.06 0.25 -17.82
CA LEU A 47 11.89 1.04 -19.04
C LEU A 47 12.99 2.09 -19.24
N ILE A 48 13.54 2.67 -18.16
CA ILE A 48 14.56 3.73 -18.23
C ILE A 48 15.96 3.14 -18.40
N THR A 49 16.31 2.11 -17.65
CA THR A 49 17.69 1.57 -17.60
C THR A 49 17.89 0.30 -18.41
N GLY A 50 16.82 -0.34 -18.89
CA GLY A 50 16.88 -1.60 -19.64
C GLY A 50 17.35 -2.82 -18.82
N THR A 51 17.76 -2.63 -17.57
CA THR A 51 18.18 -3.70 -16.65
C THR A 51 17.92 -3.34 -15.19
N ILE A 52 17.55 -4.34 -14.40
CA ILE A 52 17.32 -4.24 -12.95
C ILE A 52 18.58 -4.73 -12.18
N ALA A 53 19.56 -5.30 -12.88
CA ALA A 53 20.75 -5.89 -12.28
C ALA A 53 21.58 -4.83 -11.53
N GLY A 54 21.84 -5.07 -10.24
CA GLY A 54 22.66 -4.20 -9.39
C GLY A 54 21.88 -3.12 -8.61
N HIS A 55 20.64 -2.79 -9.00
CA HIS A 55 19.85 -1.72 -8.36
C HIS A 55 18.57 -2.20 -7.65
N GLY A 56 18.28 -3.50 -7.69
CA GLY A 56 17.04 -4.07 -7.13
C GLY A 56 16.79 -3.75 -5.65
N VAL A 57 17.82 -3.76 -4.81
CA VAL A 57 17.68 -3.45 -3.37
C VAL A 57 17.33 -1.97 -3.16
N SER A 58 18.03 -1.06 -3.85
CA SER A 58 17.74 0.38 -3.73
C SER A 58 16.36 0.73 -4.26
N LEU A 59 15.93 0.11 -5.36
CA LEU A 59 14.58 0.24 -5.89
C LEU A 59 13.52 -0.24 -4.91
N PHE A 60 13.72 -1.42 -4.35
CA PHE A 60 12.80 -1.99 -3.36
C PHE A 60 12.65 -1.07 -2.15
N CYS A 61 13.76 -0.56 -1.61
CA CYS A 61 13.72 0.37 -0.49
C CYS A 61 12.97 1.66 -0.85
N ILE A 62 13.35 2.35 -1.93
CA ILE A 62 12.76 3.65 -2.28
C ILE A 62 11.27 3.51 -2.58
N THR A 63 10.91 2.57 -3.45
CA THR A 63 9.52 2.37 -3.90
C THR A 63 8.65 1.80 -2.78
N GLY A 64 9.20 0.88 -1.97
CA GLY A 64 8.53 0.32 -0.80
C GLY A 64 8.25 1.37 0.27
N TYR A 65 9.24 2.18 0.65
CA TYR A 65 9.03 3.25 1.62
C TYR A 65 8.06 4.32 1.10
N ALA A 66 8.19 4.73 -0.16
CA ALA A 66 7.27 5.69 -0.77
C ALA A 66 5.81 5.17 -0.74
N GLY A 67 5.59 3.92 -1.12
CA GLY A 67 4.27 3.31 -1.09
C GLY A 67 3.70 3.13 0.32
N MET A 68 4.54 2.75 1.29
CA MET A 68 4.12 2.66 2.70
C MET A 68 3.71 4.02 3.27
N ILE A 69 4.47 5.09 2.98
CA ILE A 69 4.15 6.44 3.44
C ILE A 69 2.80 6.88 2.85
N ILE A 70 2.60 6.75 1.54
CA ILE A 70 1.35 7.14 0.88
C ILE A 70 0.17 6.32 1.42
N GLY A 71 0.35 5.00 1.56
CA GLY A 71 -0.70 4.11 2.04
C GLY A 71 -1.09 4.34 3.50
N PHE A 72 -0.11 4.64 4.37
CA PHE A 72 -0.39 4.91 5.78
C PHE A 72 -1.07 6.27 5.94
N PHE A 73 -0.45 7.36 5.48
CA PHE A 73 -0.99 8.71 5.64
C PHE A 73 -2.29 8.93 4.86
N GLY A 74 -2.38 8.40 3.64
CA GLY A 74 -3.61 8.46 2.84
C GLY A 74 -4.75 7.67 3.46
N GLY A 75 -4.45 6.51 4.04
CA GLY A 75 -5.42 5.69 4.78
C GLY A 75 -5.90 6.39 6.05
N SER A 76 -4.99 6.99 6.82
CA SER A 76 -5.31 7.73 8.05
C SER A 76 -6.16 8.96 7.74
N TYR A 77 -5.84 9.71 6.69
CA TYR A 77 -6.65 10.85 6.27
C TYR A 77 -8.06 10.45 5.82
N TYR A 78 -8.20 9.31 5.15
CA TYR A 78 -9.51 8.78 4.76
C TYR A 78 -10.36 8.39 5.98
N LEU A 79 -9.75 7.77 7.00
CA LEU A 79 -10.45 7.45 8.25
C LEU A 79 -10.83 8.70 9.03
N TYR A 80 -9.92 9.67 9.16
CA TYR A 80 -10.16 10.93 9.86
C TYR A 80 -11.32 11.73 9.25
N ARG A 81 -11.51 11.65 7.92
CA ARG A 81 -12.63 12.34 7.25
C ARG A 81 -13.96 11.58 7.33
N LYS A 82 -13.96 10.39 7.91
CA LYS A 82 -15.10 9.48 7.99
C LYS A 82 -15.62 9.31 9.42
N GLU A 83 -14.78 9.58 10.41
CA GLU A 83 -15.19 9.98 11.77
C GLU A 83 -15.88 11.36 11.74
#